data_AF-A0AA96GJI3-F1
#
_entry.id   AF-A0AA96GJI3-F1
#
_cell.length_a   1.000
_cell.length_b   1.000
_cell.length_c   1.000
_cell.angle_alpha   90.00
_cell.angle_beta   90.00
_cell.angle_gamma   90.00
#
_symmetry.space_group_name_H-M   'P 1'
#
loop_
_entity.id
_entity.type
_entity.pdbx_description
1 polymer ?
#
loop_
_entity_poly.entity_id
_entity_poly.type
_entity_poly.pdbx_seq_one_letter_code
_entity_poly.pdbx_strand_id
1 'polypeptide(L)'
;MQERTKTGEENREKTDALTDLIRSGAQQLLAQALKVEVDELLATYADQRDEQGHARVVLSGHHPARGIQTGSEKGATKSQAVVTRNLAGRDQSGGGAGIRRVPQHL
;
A
#
# COMPACT_ATOMS: atom_id res chain seq x y z
N MET A 1 43.55 11.97 -29.61
CA MET A 1 42.60 10.89 -29.96
C MET A 1 41.82 10.51 -28.71
N GLN A 2 40.79 11.28 -28.35
CA GLN A 2 39.89 10.97 -27.21
C GLN A 2 38.50 11.59 -27.50
N GLU A 3 37.60 10.86 -28.17
CA GLU A 3 36.20 11.31 -28.37
C GLU A 3 35.16 10.15 -28.44
N ARG A 4 35.47 8.94 -27.93
CA ARG A 4 34.55 7.77 -28.04
C ARG A 4 33.90 7.31 -26.73
N THR A 5 33.56 8.21 -25.79
CA THR A 5 32.87 7.81 -24.55
C THR A 5 31.59 8.60 -24.22
N LYS A 6 31.38 9.80 -24.78
CA LYS A 6 30.24 10.67 -24.42
C LYS A 6 28.86 10.08 -24.80
N THR A 7 28.76 9.35 -25.91
CA THR A 7 27.48 8.78 -26.39
C THR A 7 26.94 7.64 -25.52
N GLY A 8 27.81 6.89 -24.84
CA GLY A 8 27.41 5.74 -24.02
C GLY A 8 26.82 6.13 -22.67
N GLU A 9 27.37 7.17 -22.05
CA GLU A 9 26.88 7.71 -20.77
C GLU A 9 25.52 8.39 -20.93
N GLU A 10 25.34 9.18 -21.99
CA GLU A 10 24.07 9.85 -22.30
C GLU A 10 22.95 8.84 -22.63
N ASN A 11 23.27 7.72 -23.30
CA ASN A 11 22.29 6.67 -23.57
C ASN A 11 21.90 5.91 -22.29
N ARG A 12 22.85 5.72 -21.36
CA ARG A 12 22.59 5.08 -20.07
C ARG A 12 21.73 5.96 -19.17
N GLU A 13 22.02 7.26 -19.09
CA GLU A 13 21.21 8.24 -18.38
C GLU A 13 19.77 8.30 -18.94
N LYS A 14 19.61 8.30 -20.26
CA LYS A 14 18.28 8.22 -20.90
C LYS A 14 17.55 6.91 -20.58
N THR A 15 18.27 5.78 -20.57
CA THR A 15 17.70 4.48 -20.22
C THR A 15 17.25 4.43 -18.75
N ASP A 16 18.04 5.01 -17.86
CA ASP A 16 17.71 5.10 -16.44
C ASP A 16 16.47 5.99 -16.21
N ALA A 17 16.38 7.14 -16.90
CA ALA A 17 15.21 8.03 -16.83
C ALA A 17 13.91 7.36 -17.34
N LEU A 18 13.97 6.62 -18.47
CA LEU A 18 12.82 5.86 -18.97
C LEU A 18 12.44 4.71 -18.04
N THR A 19 13.43 4.05 -17.44
CA THR A 19 13.21 2.96 -16.48
C THR A 19 12.49 3.48 -15.23
N ASP A 20 12.89 4.65 -14.73
CA ASP A 20 12.25 5.29 -13.57
C ASP A 20 10.83 5.74 -13.88
N LEU A 21 10.59 6.29 -15.08
CA LEU A 21 9.25 6.65 -15.54
C LEU A 21 8.32 5.43 -15.57
N ILE A 22 8.77 4.33 -16.18
CA ILE A 22 7.99 3.09 -16.26
C ILE A 22 7.72 2.52 -14.87
N ARG A 23 8.73 2.51 -14.00
CA ARG A 23 8.59 2.04 -12.61
C ARG A 23 7.57 2.87 -11.84
N SER A 24 7.65 4.19 -11.95
CA SER A 24 6.71 5.10 -11.29
C SER A 24 5.29 4.92 -11.82
N GLY A 25 5.12 4.84 -13.14
CA GLY A 25 3.80 4.59 -13.77
C GLY A 25 3.19 3.26 -13.34
N ALA A 26 3.99 2.17 -13.33
CA ALA A 26 3.53 0.87 -12.86
C ALA A 26 3.10 0.89 -11.40
N GLN A 27 3.84 1.58 -10.52
CA GLN A 27 3.46 1.75 -9.10
C GLN A 27 2.15 2.53 -8.95
N GLN A 28 1.95 3.58 -9.75
CA GLN A 28 0.71 4.36 -9.74
C GLN A 28 -0.50 3.55 -10.23
N LEU A 29 -0.32 2.72 -11.26
CA LEU A 29 -1.39 1.83 -11.76
C LEU A 29 -1.78 0.78 -10.71
N LEU A 30 -0.80 0.17 -10.06
CA LEU A 30 -1.05 -0.78 -8.97
C LEU A 30 -1.78 -0.12 -7.80
N ALA A 31 -1.38 1.09 -7.41
CA ALA A 31 -2.06 1.83 -6.35
C ALA A 31 -3.52 2.15 -6.69
N GLN A 32 -3.80 2.51 -7.95
CA GLN A 32 -5.17 2.76 -8.42
C GLN A 32 -6.00 1.48 -8.43
N ALA A 33 -5.46 0.38 -8.95
CA ALA A 33 -6.14 -0.91 -8.99
C ALA A 33 -6.52 -1.39 -7.58
N LEU A 34 -5.57 -1.32 -6.63
CA LEU A 34 -5.82 -1.66 -5.23
C LEU A 34 -6.90 -0.79 -4.60
N LYS A 35 -6.94 0.51 -4.92
CA LYS A 35 -7.98 1.40 -4.42
C LYS A 35 -9.36 0.95 -4.90
N VAL A 36 -9.50 0.64 -6.18
CA VAL A 36 -10.76 0.15 -6.77
C VAL A 36 -11.18 -1.17 -6.10
N GLU A 37 -10.26 -2.11 -5.96
CA GLU A 37 -10.53 -3.41 -5.31
C GLU A 37 -10.99 -3.25 -3.85
N VAL A 38 -10.36 -2.35 -3.10
CA VAL A 38 -10.77 -2.06 -1.72
C VAL A 38 -12.15 -1.42 -1.67
N ASP A 39 -12.45 -0.49 -2.58
CA ASP A 39 -13.76 0.16 -2.64
C ASP A 39 -14.86 -0.87 -2.97
N GLU A 40 -14.62 -1.78 -3.91
CA GLU A 40 -15.52 -2.89 -4.25
C GLU A 40 -15.73 -3.87 -3.08
N LEU A 41 -14.64 -4.18 -2.36
CA LEU A 41 -14.72 -5.02 -1.17
C LEU A 41 -15.59 -4.36 -0.10
N LEU A 42 -15.38 -3.07 0.18
CA LEU A 42 -16.19 -2.35 1.17
C LEU A 42 -17.66 -2.27 0.75
N ALA A 43 -17.94 -2.06 -0.53
CA ALA A 43 -19.30 -2.07 -1.06
C ALA A 43 -20.02 -3.41 -0.81
N THR A 44 -19.31 -4.53 -0.95
CA THR A 44 -19.85 -5.89 -0.68
C THR A 44 -20.33 -6.06 0.77
N TYR A 45 -19.77 -5.30 1.72
CA TYR A 45 -20.15 -5.35 3.13
C TYR A 45 -20.93 -4.11 3.61
N ALA A 46 -21.34 -3.21 2.71
CA ALA A 46 -21.95 -1.92 3.07
C ALA A 46 -23.28 -2.06 3.84
N ASP A 47 -24.09 -3.06 3.45
CA ASP A 47 -25.39 -3.37 4.05
C ASP A 47 -25.27 -4.27 5.29
N GLN A 48 -24.09 -4.84 5.55
CA GLN A 48 -23.86 -5.68 6.70
C GLN A 48 -23.52 -4.79 7.90
N ARG A 49 -24.46 -4.74 8.85
CA ARG A 49 -24.29 -4.03 10.11
C ARG A 49 -24.23 -5.00 11.28
N ASP A 50 -23.46 -4.66 12.31
CA ASP A 50 -23.51 -5.36 13.59
C ASP A 50 -24.79 -5.00 14.36
N GLU A 51 -25.01 -5.66 15.50
CA GLU A 51 -26.17 -5.43 16.38
C GLU A 51 -26.28 -3.98 16.89
N GLN A 52 -25.21 -3.20 16.80
CA GLN A 52 -25.11 -1.80 17.22
C GLN A 52 -25.26 -0.83 16.02
N GLY A 53 -25.47 -1.34 14.80
CA GLY A 53 -25.61 -0.54 13.58
C GLY A 53 -24.29 -0.12 12.92
N HIS A 54 -23.14 -0.59 13.39
CA HIS A 54 -21.85 -0.29 12.77
C HIS A 54 -21.60 -1.13 11.52
N ALA A 55 -20.90 -0.57 10.54
CA ALA A 55 -20.47 -1.32 9.35
C ALA A 55 -19.61 -2.52 9.75
N ARG A 56 -19.90 -3.70 9.19
CA ARG A 56 -19.19 -4.94 9.50
C ARG A 56 -17.72 -4.88 9.11
N VAL A 57 -17.40 -4.19 8.02
CA VAL A 57 -16.02 -3.99 7.56
C VAL A 57 -15.78 -2.49 7.40
N VAL A 58 -14.68 -2.02 7.97
CA VAL A 58 -14.26 -0.61 7.87
C VAL A 58 -12.83 -0.51 7.36
N LEU A 59 -12.59 0.53 6.57
CA LEU A 59 -11.24 0.95 6.22
C LEU A 59 -10.61 1.62 7.44
N SER A 60 -9.54 1.02 7.96
CA SER A 60 -8.85 1.48 9.17
C SER A 60 -7.66 2.41 8.87
N GLY A 61 -7.43 2.76 7.60
CA GLY A 61 -6.37 3.66 7.14
C GLY A 61 -5.29 2.96 6.30
N HIS A 62 -4.16 3.65 6.13
CA HIS A 62 -3.02 3.18 5.35
C HIS A 62 -1.80 3.03 6.26
N HIS A 63 -1.06 1.94 6.09
CA HIS A 63 0.26 1.81 6.73
C HIS A 63 1.30 2.66 5.99
N PRO A 64 2.31 3.17 6.73
CA PRO A 64 3.44 3.86 6.11
C PRO A 64 4.11 2.97 5.06
N ALA A 65 4.58 3.60 3.99
CA ALA A 65 5.25 2.88 2.91
C ALA A 65 6.47 2.12 3.44
N ARG A 66 6.47 0.81 3.26
CA ARG A 66 7.54 -0.09 3.72
C ARG A 66 8.07 -0.90 2.55
N GLY A 67 9.37 -1.18 2.57
CA GLY A 67 9.98 -2.06 1.57
C GLY A 67 9.42 -3.47 1.74
N ILE A 68 8.81 -4.00 0.68
CA ILE A 68 8.31 -5.37 0.62
C ILE A 68 9.20 -6.15 -0.33
N GLN A 69 9.66 -7.32 0.12
CA GLN A 69 10.37 -8.26 -0.74
C GLN A 69 9.35 -8.83 -1.74
N THR A 70 9.37 -8.34 -2.96
CA THR A 70 8.71 -9.00 -4.09
C THR A 70 9.69 -10.01 -4.70
N GLY A 71 9.20 -11.12 -5.26
CA GLY A 71 10.04 -12.17 -5.87
C GLY A 71 10.78 -11.76 -7.15
N SER A 72 11.02 -10.46 -7.34
CA SER A 72 11.72 -9.89 -8.47
C SER A 72 13.21 -9.80 -8.14
N GLU A 73 14.06 -10.23 -9.05
CA GLU A 73 15.51 -10.35 -8.85
C GLU A 73 16.24 -9.03 -8.56
N LYS A 74 15.55 -7.89 -8.69
CA LYS A 74 16.05 -6.56 -8.28
C LYS A 74 15.02 -5.78 -7.45
N GLY A 75 15.20 -5.87 -6.13
CA GLY A 75 14.95 -4.77 -5.19
C GLY A 75 13.60 -4.79 -4.47
N ALA A 76 13.65 -4.48 -3.17
CA ALA A 76 12.47 -4.23 -2.35
C ALA A 76 11.68 -3.03 -2.90
N THR A 77 10.39 -3.23 -3.17
CA THR A 77 9.50 -2.14 -3.62
C THR A 77 8.80 -1.54 -2.41
N LYS A 78 8.72 -0.20 -2.34
CA LYS A 78 7.94 0.48 -1.32
C LYS A 78 6.46 0.41 -1.69
N SER A 79 5.65 -0.19 -0.83
CA SER A 79 4.19 -0.20 -0.98
C SER A 79 3.52 0.26 0.30
N GLN A 80 2.39 0.93 0.17
CA GLN A 80 1.48 1.23 1.27
C GLN A 80 0.48 0.08 1.40
N ALA A 81 0.29 -0.43 2.61
CA ALA A 81 -0.72 -1.46 2.85
C ALA A 81 -2.03 -0.81 3.30
N VAL A 82 -3.13 -1.21 2.67
CA VAL A 82 -4.48 -0.80 3.04
C VAL A 82 -4.99 -1.74 4.13
N VAL A 83 -5.51 -1.21 5.23
CA VAL A 83 -5.94 -2.02 6.38
C VAL A 83 -7.46 -2.02 6.47
N THR A 84 -8.06 -3.19 6.36
CA THR A 84 -9.49 -3.41 6.66
C THR A 84 -9.65 -4.08 8.02
N ARG A 85 -10.65 -3.69 8.80
CA ARG A 85 -11.03 -4.37 10.05
C ARG A 85 -12.44 -4.90 9.98
N ASN A 86 -12.63 -6.14 10.43
CA ASN A 86 -13.95 -6.75 10.63
C ASN A 86 -14.41 -6.49 12.08
N LEU A 87 -15.62 -5.96 12.25
CA LEU A 87 -16.21 -5.62 13.54
C LEU A 87 -17.13 -6.72 14.11
N ALA A 88 -17.39 -7.80 13.36
CA ALA A 88 -18.37 -8.84 13.70
C ALA A 88 -18.06 -9.71 14.94
N GLY A 89 -16.99 -9.42 15.69
CA GLY A 89 -16.53 -10.24 16.82
C GLY A 89 -16.23 -9.46 18.09
N ARG A 90 -16.62 -8.19 18.20
CA ARG A 90 -16.61 -7.50 19.49
C ARG A 90 -17.85 -7.93 20.27
N ASP A 91 -17.80 -9.12 20.85
CA ASP A 91 -18.73 -9.46 21.92
C ASP A 91 -18.62 -8.40 23.03
N GLN A 92 -19.76 -8.06 23.63
CA GLN A 92 -19.87 -6.99 24.61
C GLN A 92 -19.53 -7.46 26.04
N SER A 93 -18.69 -8.48 26.23
CA SER A 93 -18.34 -8.96 27.57
C SER A 93 -17.13 -8.21 28.15
N GLY A 94 -17.36 -6.99 28.65
CA GLY A 94 -16.59 -6.39 29.73
C GLY A 94 -15.16 -5.90 29.42
N GLY A 95 -14.97 -4.59 29.51
CA GLY A 95 -13.66 -3.97 29.76
C GLY A 95 -13.01 -3.35 28.54
N GLY A 96 -13.22 -2.05 28.34
CA GLY A 96 -12.52 -1.25 27.34
C GLY A 96 -11.01 -1.18 27.60
N ALA A 97 -10.26 -2.15 27.09
CA ALA A 97 -8.83 -2.02 26.88
C ALA A 97 -8.61 -1.32 25.53
N GLY A 98 -8.57 0.01 25.55
CA GLY A 98 -8.21 0.82 24.39
C GLY A 98 -6.91 0.31 23.78
N ILE A 99 -6.86 0.26 22.44
CA ILE A 99 -5.67 -0.07 21.65
C ILE A 99 -4.54 0.83 22.15
N ARG A 100 -3.66 0.30 23.02
CA ARG A 100 -2.48 1.02 23.48
C ARG A 100 -1.55 1.14 22.28
N ARG A 101 -1.59 2.32 21.64
CA ARG A 101 -0.60 2.75 20.67
C ARG A 101 0.76 2.65 21.36
N VAL A 102 1.55 1.66 21.00
CA VAL A 102 2.96 1.56 21.40
C VAL A 102 3.68 2.79 20.85
N PRO A 103 4.35 3.60 21.70
CA PRO A 103 5.10 4.75 21.25
C PRO A 103 6.31 4.29 20.42
N GLN A 104 6.46 4.88 19.22
CA GLN A 104 7.65 4.73 18.38
C GLN A 104 8.52 5.98 18.55
N HIS A 105 9.44 5.94 19.53
CA HIS A 105 10.64 6.78 19.79
C HIS A 105 10.96 6.67 21.30
N LEU A 106 12.20 6.62 21.80
CA LEU A 106 13.54 6.92 21.29
C LEU A 106 14.52 5.88 21.87
#